data_AF-A0A5S9PYL3-F1
#
_entry.id   AF-A0A5S9PYL3-F1
#
_cell.length_a   1.000
_cell.length_b   1.000
_cell.length_c   1.000
_cell.angle_alpha   90.00
_cell.angle_beta   90.00
_cell.angle_gamma   90.00
#
_symmetry.space_group_name_H-M   'P 1'
#
loop_
_entity.id
_entity.type
_entity.pdbx_description
1 polymer ?
#
loop_
_entity_poly.entity_id
_entity_poly.type
_entity_poly.pdbx_seq_one_letter_code
_entity_poly.pdbx_strand_id
1 'polypeptide(L)'
;MDDFCLRRAGGFCVLLGTSLFAFGWYWLGDPYSSPHFNLSVAYRHGPLDGLFPFLFYAPLVMLGFNLIVVFFCEVMVQLFQTLLHTENIRKFPRPIEVVFNTPSHHRVHHATNRQYLDKNYAGIFIIWDPMFGTFAEEKESVRYGVFPRINTNNPFTVYFKGFQVLDSRLWHARNWKYRLNLLIKSPT
;
A
#
# COMPACT_ATOMS: atom_id res chain seq x y z
N MET A 1 26.45 -5.63 0.83
CA MET A 1 25.06 -5.80 0.37
C MET A 1 24.48 -4.43 0.02
N ASP A 2 25.13 -3.89 -1.00
CA ASP A 2 24.69 -3.15 -2.18
C ASP A 2 23.78 -1.93 -2.00
N ASP A 3 24.45 -0.77 -2.03
CA ASP A 3 24.04 0.64 -2.13
C ASP A 3 23.04 1.00 -3.26
N PHE A 4 22.35 0.02 -3.85
CA PHE A 4 21.48 0.25 -5.01
C PHE A 4 20.07 0.76 -4.63
N CYS A 5 19.56 0.46 -3.43
CA CYS A 5 18.22 0.90 -2.97
C CYS A 5 18.13 2.43 -2.73
N LEU A 6 19.25 3.14 -2.56
CA LEU A 6 19.23 4.53 -2.12
C LEU A 6 18.96 5.57 -3.23
N ARG A 7 19.03 5.20 -4.52
CA ARG A 7 19.24 6.21 -5.59
C ARG A 7 18.03 6.68 -6.39
N ARG A 8 16.82 6.10 -6.30
CA ARG A 8 15.65 6.65 -7.01
C ARG A 8 14.32 6.39 -6.31
N ALA A 9 13.90 7.35 -5.49
CA ALA A 9 12.50 7.66 -5.20
C ALA A 9 12.47 9.03 -4.50
N GLY A 10 12.71 10.08 -5.29
CA GLY A 10 12.38 11.44 -4.93
C GLY A 10 11.23 11.85 -5.84
N GLY A 11 10.05 12.05 -5.27
CA GLY A 11 8.86 12.45 -6.02
C GLY A 11 7.62 12.35 -5.15
N PHE A 12 7.09 13.51 -4.79
CA PHE A 12 5.77 13.76 -4.22
C PHE A 12 4.74 12.65 -4.50
N CYS A 13 4.36 11.89 -3.46
CA CYS A 13 3.24 10.96 -3.49
C CYS A 13 2.01 11.71 -2.97
N VAL A 14 1.29 12.39 -3.86
CA VAL A 14 0.13 13.21 -3.49
C VAL A 14 -1.06 12.83 -4.35
N LEU A 15 -2.16 12.56 -3.65
CA LEU A 15 -3.55 12.36 -4.04
C LEU A 15 -4.01 10.90 -4.07
N LEU A 16 -4.88 10.59 -3.11
CA LEU A 16 -5.68 9.38 -2.93
C LEU A 16 -4.98 8.26 -2.13
N GLY A 17 -4.96 8.48 -0.81
CA GLY A 17 -5.03 7.45 0.24
C GLY A 17 -4.15 6.21 0.08
N THR A 18 -2.94 6.26 0.68
CA THR A 18 -2.37 5.22 1.59
C THR A 18 -0.84 5.29 1.74
N SER A 19 -0.11 6.13 1.00
CA SER A 19 1.37 6.03 0.97
C SER A 19 2.15 7.28 1.42
N LEU A 20 1.56 8.15 2.25
CA LEU A 20 2.17 9.46 2.52
C LEU A 20 3.38 9.45 3.46
N PHE A 21 3.66 8.37 4.20
CA PHE A 21 4.85 8.30 5.07
C PHE A 21 5.35 6.87 5.19
N ALA A 22 6.66 6.68 5.40
CA ALA A 22 7.21 5.38 5.83
C ALA A 22 6.46 4.84 7.06
N PHE A 23 6.00 5.76 7.89
CA PHE A 23 5.10 5.51 9.03
C PHE A 23 3.84 4.71 8.63
N GLY A 24 3.20 5.03 7.51
CA GLY A 24 2.00 4.34 7.00
C GLY A 24 2.22 2.85 6.72
N TRP A 25 3.40 2.47 6.22
CA TRP A 25 3.77 1.06 6.03
C TRP A 25 3.84 0.26 7.33
N TYR A 26 4.23 0.91 8.42
CA TYR A 26 4.29 0.30 9.74
C TYR A 26 2.89 0.18 10.38
N TRP A 27 1.96 1.09 10.06
CA TRP A 27 0.55 1.00 10.46
C TRP A 27 -0.23 -0.07 9.68
N LEU A 28 0.07 -0.26 8.39
CA LEU A 28 -0.71 -1.08 7.45
C LEU A 28 -0.11 -2.48 7.20
N GLY A 29 0.67 -3.03 8.12
CA GLY A 29 1.46 -4.26 7.89
C GLY A 29 0.65 -5.56 7.71
N ASP A 30 -0.65 -5.55 8.00
CA ASP A 30 -1.45 -6.77 8.09
C ASP A 30 -1.83 -7.42 6.73
N PRO A 31 -2.22 -6.68 5.67
CA PRO A 31 -2.56 -7.27 4.37
C PRO A 31 -1.35 -7.91 3.68
N TYR A 32 -0.23 -7.20 3.64
CA TYR A 32 1.00 -7.65 2.94
C TYR A 32 1.66 -8.84 3.62
N SER A 33 1.35 -9.13 4.89
CA SER A 33 1.92 -10.28 5.60
C SER A 33 1.48 -11.64 5.02
N SER A 34 0.36 -11.68 4.28
CA SER A 34 -0.20 -12.91 3.75
C SER A 34 0.63 -13.48 2.59
N PRO A 35 1.03 -14.76 2.63
CA PRO A 35 1.58 -15.43 1.45
C PRO A 35 0.50 -15.79 0.41
N HIS A 36 -0.78 -15.64 0.76
CA HIS A 36 -1.92 -15.93 -0.11
C HIS A 36 -2.60 -14.63 -0.53
N PHE A 37 -2.88 -14.46 -1.82
CA PHE A 37 -3.56 -13.29 -2.36
C PHE A 37 -5.02 -13.64 -2.71
N ASN A 38 -5.96 -13.22 -1.86
CA ASN A 38 -7.38 -13.46 -2.03
C ASN A 38 -8.21 -12.36 -1.34
N LEU A 39 -9.53 -12.39 -1.51
CA LEU A 39 -10.45 -11.39 -0.99
C LEU A 39 -10.35 -11.16 0.53
N SER A 40 -9.97 -12.18 1.32
CA SER A 40 -9.83 -12.02 2.77
C SER A 40 -8.66 -11.10 3.17
N VAL A 41 -7.65 -10.97 2.29
CA VAL A 41 -6.53 -10.05 2.49
C VAL A 41 -6.99 -8.60 2.51
N ALA A 42 -8.02 -8.26 1.71
CA ALA A 42 -8.59 -6.92 1.65
C ALA A 42 -9.18 -6.45 2.99
N TYR A 43 -9.56 -7.38 3.86
CA TYR A 43 -10.21 -7.09 5.13
C TYR A 43 -9.28 -7.21 6.35
N ARG A 44 -7.98 -7.41 6.12
CA ARG A 44 -6.97 -7.42 7.19
C ARG A 44 -6.62 -6.00 7.61
N HIS A 45 -7.54 -5.38 8.35
CA HIS A 45 -7.37 -4.03 8.86
C HIS A 45 -6.70 -4.04 10.23
N GLY A 46 -5.71 -3.17 10.39
CA GLY A 46 -5.14 -2.85 11.69
C GLY A 46 -6.10 -2.02 12.55
N PRO A 47 -5.92 -2.00 13.89
CA PRO A 47 -6.77 -1.25 14.81
C PRO A 47 -6.80 0.26 14.57
N LEU A 48 -5.89 0.81 13.76
CA LEU A 48 -5.77 2.24 13.50
C LEU A 48 -6.01 2.63 12.04
N ASP A 49 -6.42 1.67 11.21
CA ASP A 49 -6.69 1.91 9.79
C ASP A 49 -7.85 2.90 9.56
N GLY A 50 -8.78 3.01 10.52
CA GLY A 50 -9.87 3.98 10.47
C GLY A 50 -9.48 5.43 10.77
N LEU A 51 -8.30 5.67 11.37
CA LEU A 51 -7.89 7.01 11.81
C LEU A 51 -7.55 7.93 10.62
N PHE A 52 -6.83 7.39 9.63
CA PHE A 52 -6.45 8.18 8.44
C PHE A 52 -7.67 8.56 7.59
N PRO A 53 -8.56 7.64 7.18
CA PRO A 53 -9.79 7.98 6.47
C PRO A 53 -10.63 9.02 7.21
N PHE A 54 -10.74 8.91 8.54
CA PHE A 54 -11.44 9.91 9.35
C PHE A 54 -10.89 11.32 9.17
N LEU A 55 -9.56 11.49 9.18
CA LEU A 55 -8.93 12.81 8.99
C LEU A 55 -9.16 13.41 7.59
N PHE A 56 -9.38 12.57 6.57
CA PHE A 56 -9.71 13.04 5.22
C PHE A 56 -11.21 13.30 5.03
N TYR A 57 -12.08 12.52 5.66
CA TYR A 57 -13.53 12.64 5.51
C TYR A 57 -14.16 13.66 6.44
N ALA A 58 -13.60 13.89 7.63
CA ALA A 58 -14.12 14.89 8.57
C ALA A 58 -14.16 16.31 7.95
N PRO A 59 -13.12 16.82 7.26
CA PRO A 59 -13.19 18.10 6.57
C PRO A 59 -14.31 18.18 5.52
N LEU A 60 -14.57 17.10 4.77
CA LEU A 60 -15.67 17.09 3.79
C LEU A 60 -17.03 17.26 4.50
N VAL A 61 -17.26 16.52 5.58
CA VAL A 61 -18.50 16.65 6.36
C VAL A 61 -18.62 18.04 6.98
N MET A 62 -17.51 18.61 7.48
CA MET A 62 -17.46 19.98 8.01
C MET A 62 -17.74 21.05 6.95
N LEU A 63 -17.41 20.79 5.68
CA LEU A 63 -17.75 21.64 4.54
C LEU A 63 -19.22 21.51 4.09
N GLY A 64 -20.02 20.70 4.81
CA GLY A 64 -21.45 20.54 4.56
C GLY A 64 -21.82 19.37 3.65
N PHE A 65 -20.86 18.51 3.29
CA PHE A 65 -21.19 17.29 2.55
C PHE A 65 -21.98 16.32 3.45
N ASN A 66 -22.99 15.68 2.88
CA ASN A 66 -23.82 14.73 3.60
C ASN A 66 -23.00 13.50 4.04
N LEU A 67 -23.03 13.20 5.34
CA LEU A 67 -22.27 12.09 5.93
C LEU A 67 -22.60 10.72 5.29
N ILE A 68 -23.89 10.46 5.01
CA ILE A 68 -24.33 9.19 4.42
C ILE A 68 -23.76 9.04 3.01
N VAL A 69 -23.70 10.13 2.23
CA VAL A 69 -23.11 10.11 0.88
C VAL A 69 -21.61 9.85 0.94
N VAL A 70 -20.88 10.54 1.83
CA VAL A 70 -19.42 10.32 2.00
C VAL A 70 -19.15 8.87 2.39
N PHE A 71 -19.90 8.34 3.36
CA PHE A 71 -19.78 6.94 3.78
C PHE A 71 -20.13 5.96 2.66
N PHE A 72 -21.21 6.22 1.91
CA PHE A 72 -21.59 5.38 0.76
C PHE A 72 -20.48 5.35 -0.30
N CYS A 73 -19.89 6.49 -0.64
CA CYS A 73 -18.76 6.56 -1.56
C CYS A 73 -17.57 5.72 -1.06
N GLU A 74 -17.22 5.82 0.22
CA GLU A 74 -16.15 5.01 0.83
C GLU A 74 -16.44 3.52 0.70
N VAL A 75 -17.66 3.07 1.01
CA VAL A 75 -18.04 1.66 0.87
C VAL A 75 -17.90 1.19 -0.58
N MET A 76 -18.27 2.02 -1.56
CA MET A 76 -18.10 1.69 -2.98
C MET A 76 -16.63 1.58 -3.38
N VAL A 77 -15.78 2.49 -2.88
CA VAL A 77 -14.32 2.41 -3.10
C VAL A 77 -13.77 1.11 -2.51
N GLN A 78 -14.13 0.79 -1.27
CA GLN A 78 -13.65 -0.41 -0.59
C GLN A 78 -14.13 -1.70 -1.25
N LEU A 79 -15.38 -1.72 -1.73
CA LEU A 79 -15.91 -2.85 -2.48
C LEU A 79 -15.12 -3.04 -3.79
N PHE A 80 -14.87 -1.95 -4.53
CA PHE A 80 -14.06 -2.00 -5.74
C PHE A 80 -12.66 -2.54 -5.44
N GLN A 81 -11.95 -1.99 -4.45
CA GLN A 81 -10.61 -2.43 -4.02
C GLN A 81 -10.61 -3.91 -3.62
N THR A 82 -11.60 -4.35 -2.86
CA THR A 82 -11.72 -5.75 -2.40
C THR A 82 -11.75 -6.69 -3.60
N LEU A 83 -12.56 -6.39 -4.62
CA LEU A 83 -12.72 -7.23 -5.80
C LEU A 83 -11.43 -7.38 -6.63
N LEU A 84 -10.47 -6.47 -6.47
CA LEU A 84 -9.16 -6.57 -7.12
C LEU A 84 -8.28 -7.67 -6.51
N HIS A 85 -8.55 -8.12 -5.29
CA HIS A 85 -7.74 -9.11 -4.58
C HIS A 85 -8.07 -10.54 -5.03
N THR A 86 -7.72 -10.85 -6.28
CA THR A 86 -7.90 -12.18 -6.86
C THR A 86 -6.79 -12.53 -7.85
N GLU A 87 -6.43 -13.80 -7.89
CA GLU A 87 -5.54 -14.37 -8.91
C GLU A 87 -6.31 -15.04 -10.06
N ASN A 88 -7.62 -15.26 -9.90
CA ASN A 88 -8.45 -15.97 -10.88
C ASN A 88 -8.62 -15.15 -12.17
N ILE A 89 -8.63 -13.82 -12.05
CA ILE A 89 -8.71 -12.91 -13.19
C ILE A 89 -7.28 -12.47 -13.53
N ARG A 90 -6.72 -13.07 -14.59
CA ARG A 90 -5.34 -12.78 -14.98
C ARG A 90 -5.20 -11.39 -15.60
N LYS A 91 -5.99 -11.05 -16.62
CA LYS A 91 -5.91 -9.74 -17.27
C LYS A 91 -7.23 -9.42 -17.96
N PHE A 92 -7.65 -8.17 -17.89
CA PHE A 92 -8.79 -7.66 -18.62
C PHE A 92 -8.41 -7.22 -20.04
N PRO A 93 -9.40 -7.03 -20.92
CA PRO A 93 -9.19 -6.36 -22.20
C PRO A 93 -8.55 -4.97 -22.03
N ARG A 94 -7.68 -4.60 -22.97
CA ARG A 94 -6.88 -3.36 -22.93
C ARG A 94 -7.67 -2.08 -22.58
N PRO A 95 -8.90 -1.84 -23.08
CA PRO A 95 -9.65 -0.64 -22.71
C PRO A 95 -9.92 -0.51 -21.20
N ILE A 96 -10.10 -1.62 -20.50
CA ILE A 96 -10.33 -1.62 -19.05
C ILE A 96 -9.00 -1.37 -18.32
N GLU A 97 -7.93 -2.04 -18.74
CA GLU A 97 -6.58 -1.92 -18.16
C GLU A 97 -5.98 -0.51 -18.30
N VAL A 98 -6.43 0.32 -19.23
CA VAL A 98 -5.91 1.71 -19.36
C VAL A 98 -6.73 2.73 -18.57
N VAL A 99 -7.92 2.38 -18.12
CA VAL A 99 -8.82 3.28 -17.38
C VAL A 99 -8.83 2.94 -15.89
N PHE A 100 -8.99 1.67 -15.55
CA PHE A 100 -9.21 1.21 -14.19
C PHE A 100 -7.99 0.49 -13.63
N ASN A 101 -7.83 0.57 -12.31
CA ASN A 101 -7.06 -0.42 -11.59
C ASN A 101 -7.73 -1.80 -11.77
N THR A 102 -6.94 -2.83 -11.96
CA THR A 102 -7.39 -4.18 -12.28
C THR A 102 -6.74 -5.18 -11.34
N PRO A 103 -7.23 -6.43 -11.24
CA PRO A 103 -6.55 -7.46 -10.46
C PRO A 103 -5.08 -7.64 -10.85
N SER A 104 -4.72 -7.45 -12.13
CA SER A 104 -3.32 -7.52 -12.58
C SER A 104 -2.47 -6.39 -12.01
N HIS A 105 -2.95 -5.15 -12.10
CA HIS A 105 -2.29 -4.00 -11.49
C HIS A 105 -2.17 -4.14 -9.97
N HIS A 106 -3.23 -4.62 -9.33
CA HIS A 106 -3.29 -4.78 -7.88
C HIS A 106 -2.42 -5.93 -7.36
N ARG A 107 -2.22 -7.01 -8.13
CA ARG A 107 -1.22 -8.03 -7.78
C ARG A 107 0.19 -7.45 -7.76
N VAL A 108 0.54 -6.62 -8.74
CA VAL A 108 1.85 -5.92 -8.77
C VAL A 108 2.02 -5.03 -7.53
N HIS A 109 0.96 -4.34 -7.10
CA HIS A 109 0.98 -3.55 -5.88
C HIS A 109 1.33 -4.38 -4.63
N HIS A 110 0.75 -5.57 -4.51
CA HIS A 110 0.99 -6.51 -3.39
C HIS A 110 2.25 -7.38 -3.57
N ALA A 111 3.05 -7.13 -4.59
CA ALA A 111 4.18 -7.98 -4.93
C ALA A 111 5.41 -7.71 -4.07
N THR A 112 6.17 -8.78 -3.81
CA THR A 112 7.52 -8.75 -3.22
C THR A 112 8.63 -8.93 -4.26
N ASN A 113 8.27 -9.11 -5.53
CA ASN A 113 9.25 -9.20 -6.61
C ASN A 113 10.00 -7.86 -6.72
N ARG A 114 11.33 -7.92 -6.80
CA ARG A 114 12.19 -6.72 -6.85
C ARG A 114 11.77 -5.69 -7.91
N GLN A 115 11.24 -6.13 -9.04
CA GLN A 115 10.81 -5.25 -10.14
C GLN A 115 9.47 -4.55 -9.90
N TYR A 116 8.66 -5.03 -8.96
CA TYR A 116 7.33 -4.52 -8.62
C TYR A 116 7.29 -3.75 -7.31
N LEU A 117 8.43 -3.68 -6.60
CA LEU A 117 8.54 -2.89 -5.39
C LEU A 117 8.23 -1.42 -5.69
N ASP A 118 7.40 -0.84 -4.85
CA ASP A 118 6.99 0.57 -4.93
C ASP A 118 6.30 0.91 -6.27
N LYS A 119 5.36 0.05 -6.71
CA LYS A 119 4.59 0.20 -7.96
C LYS A 119 3.08 0.08 -7.74
N ASN A 120 2.33 0.62 -8.70
CA ASN A 120 0.88 0.51 -8.85
C ASN A 120 0.08 0.91 -7.59
N TYR A 121 0.09 2.18 -7.22
CA TYR A 121 -0.60 2.67 -6.02
C TYR A 121 -2.04 3.12 -6.27
N ALA A 122 -2.49 3.20 -7.52
CA ALA A 122 -3.80 3.74 -7.83
C ALA A 122 -4.93 2.92 -7.19
N GLY A 123 -5.89 3.58 -6.56
CA GLY A 123 -7.11 2.93 -6.07
C GLY A 123 -8.03 2.51 -7.23
N ILE A 124 -8.80 3.46 -7.78
CA ILE A 124 -9.81 3.16 -8.81
C ILE A 124 -9.29 3.34 -10.23
N PHE A 125 -8.67 4.49 -10.53
CA PHE A 125 -8.25 4.85 -11.88
C PHE A 125 -6.75 4.69 -12.03
N ILE A 126 -6.30 3.86 -12.97
CA ILE A 126 -4.87 3.55 -13.13
C ILE A 126 -4.05 4.74 -13.63
N ILE A 127 -4.68 5.77 -14.21
CA ILE A 127 -4.02 6.95 -14.81
C ILE A 127 -3.02 7.64 -13.87
N TRP A 128 -3.26 7.58 -12.56
CA TRP A 128 -2.36 8.16 -11.56
C TRP A 128 -0.98 7.52 -11.62
N ASP A 129 -0.89 6.20 -11.83
CA ASP A 129 0.39 5.50 -11.81
C ASP A 129 1.33 5.88 -12.98
N PRO A 130 0.86 5.96 -14.23
CA PRO A 130 1.65 6.54 -15.31
C PRO A 130 1.97 8.03 -15.09
N MET A 131 1.04 8.83 -14.57
CA MET A 131 1.27 10.26 -14.30
C MET A 131 2.40 10.49 -13.29
N PHE A 132 2.52 9.62 -12.28
CA PHE A 132 3.54 9.72 -11.23
C PHE A 132 4.73 8.78 -11.43
N GLY A 133 4.77 8.01 -12.52
CA GLY A 133 5.89 7.11 -12.85
C GLY A 133 5.98 5.85 -11.97
N THR A 134 4.88 5.47 -11.33
CA THR A 134 4.75 4.30 -10.45
C THR A 134 4.11 3.10 -11.14
N PHE A 135 3.69 3.23 -12.40
CA PHE A 135 3.12 2.11 -13.16
C PHE A 135 4.15 1.01 -13.46
N ALA A 136 3.74 -0.24 -13.25
CA ALA A 136 4.41 -1.44 -13.73
C ALA A 136 3.38 -2.48 -14.20
N GLU A 137 3.66 -3.08 -15.35
CA GLU A 137 2.86 -4.19 -15.88
C GLU A 137 3.27 -5.52 -15.23
N GLU A 138 2.30 -6.39 -14.95
CA GLU A 138 2.56 -7.76 -14.52
C GLU A 138 3.11 -8.61 -15.67
N LYS A 139 4.43 -8.81 -15.70
CA LYS A 139 5.16 -9.58 -16.73
C LYS A 139 5.53 -11.00 -16.28
N GLU A 140 5.71 -11.18 -14.99
CA GLU A 140 6.13 -12.41 -14.29
C GLU A 140 5.16 -12.75 -13.17
N SER A 141 5.18 -14.00 -12.74
CA SER A 141 4.39 -14.44 -11.58
C SER A 141 4.76 -13.66 -10.32
N VAL A 142 3.72 -13.18 -9.64
CA VAL A 142 3.84 -12.40 -8.42
C VAL A 142 4.08 -13.30 -7.22
N ARG A 143 4.97 -12.87 -6.32
CA ARG A 143 5.18 -13.46 -4.99
C ARG A 143 4.65 -12.49 -3.93
N TYR A 144 3.85 -12.98 -3.01
CA TYR A 144 3.27 -12.18 -1.92
C TYR A 144 3.91 -12.48 -0.57
N GLY A 145 3.56 -11.68 0.42
CA GLY A 145 4.05 -11.78 1.79
C GLY A 145 4.95 -10.60 2.15
N VAL A 146 5.49 -10.63 3.36
CA VAL A 146 6.52 -9.68 3.81
C VAL A 146 7.89 -10.33 3.74
N PHE A 147 8.91 -9.55 3.41
CA PHE A 147 10.31 -9.98 3.48
C PHE A 147 11.07 -9.16 4.53
N PRO A 148 11.79 -9.80 5.48
CA PRO A 148 11.82 -11.24 5.75
C PRO A 148 10.47 -11.76 6.28
N ARG A 149 10.17 -13.03 5.99
CA ARG A 149 8.88 -13.65 6.33
C ARG A 149 8.65 -13.66 7.84
N ILE A 150 7.50 -13.15 8.26
CA ILE A 150 7.05 -13.22 9.66
C ILE A 150 6.32 -14.56 9.83
N ASN A 151 6.98 -15.57 10.41
CA ASN A 151 6.39 -16.89 10.66
C ASN A 151 5.67 -16.93 12.01
N THR A 152 4.63 -16.09 12.19
CA THR A 152 3.76 -16.14 13.36
C THR A 152 2.32 -15.80 12.98
N ASN A 153 1.37 -16.41 13.68
CA ASN A 153 -0.06 -16.11 13.54
C ASN A 153 -0.56 -15.21 14.68
N ASN A 154 0.32 -14.73 15.56
CA ASN A 154 -0.06 -13.81 16.63
C ASN A 154 -0.29 -12.41 16.04
N PRO A 155 -1.53 -11.90 16.05
CA PRO A 155 -1.88 -10.63 15.39
C PRO A 155 -1.12 -9.44 15.99
N PHE A 156 -0.88 -9.43 17.31
CA PHE A 156 -0.08 -8.38 17.95
C PHE A 156 1.36 -8.40 17.46
N THR A 157 1.94 -9.60 17.29
CA THR A 157 3.30 -9.70 16.78
C THR A 157 3.39 -9.23 15.33
N VAL A 158 2.45 -9.63 14.46
CA VAL A 158 2.44 -9.19 13.05
C VAL A 158 2.32 -7.67 12.97
N TYR A 159 1.36 -7.10 13.70
CA TYR A 159 1.12 -5.66 13.75
C TYR A 159 2.33 -4.86 14.28
N PHE A 160 2.89 -5.25 15.42
CA PHE A 160 3.99 -4.50 16.05
C PHE A 160 5.37 -4.79 15.46
N LYS A 161 5.55 -5.86 14.66
CA LYS A 161 6.87 -6.25 14.14
C LYS A 161 7.52 -5.13 13.33
N GLY A 162 6.71 -4.44 12.52
CA GLY A 162 7.16 -3.31 11.74
C GLY A 162 7.76 -2.21 12.62
N PHE A 163 7.00 -1.75 13.62
CA PHE A 163 7.45 -0.73 14.57
C PHE A 163 8.74 -1.12 15.28
N GLN A 164 8.86 -2.38 15.74
CA GLN A 164 10.08 -2.88 16.36
C GLN A 164 11.31 -2.78 15.44
N VAL A 165 11.14 -3.06 14.15
CA VAL A 165 12.22 -2.94 13.16
C VAL A 165 12.56 -1.48 12.91
N LEU A 166 11.57 -0.60 12.80
CA LEU A 166 11.79 0.84 12.64
C LEU A 166 12.55 1.42 13.84
N ASP A 167 12.07 1.15 15.06
CA ASP A 167 12.63 1.66 16.30
C ASP A 167 14.08 1.22 16.46
N SER A 168 14.37 -0.05 16.20
CA SER A 168 15.74 -0.56 16.19
C SER A 168 16.61 0.16 15.16
N ARG A 169 16.13 0.39 13.94
CA ARG A 169 16.88 1.12 12.90
C ARG A 169 17.11 2.59 13.28
N LEU A 170 16.12 3.26 13.87
CA LEU A 170 16.22 4.65 14.33
C LEU A 170 17.22 4.79 15.48
N TRP A 171 17.21 3.84 16.42
CA TRP A 171 18.13 3.80 17.55
C TRP A 171 19.59 3.66 17.09
N HIS A 172 19.86 2.74 16.17
CA HIS A 172 21.21 2.47 15.65
C HIS A 172 21.63 3.40 14.49
N ALA A 173 20.76 4.31 14.06
CA ALA A 173 21.06 5.25 12.98
C ALA A 173 22.17 6.22 13.38
N ARG A 174 23.28 6.21 12.64
CA ARG A 174 24.47 7.02 12.91
C ARG A 174 24.30 8.52 12.66
N ASN A 175 23.32 8.94 11.86
CA ASN A 175 23.12 10.36 11.54
C ASN A 175 21.64 10.72 11.35
N TRP A 176 21.33 12.01 11.55
CA TRP A 176 19.97 12.55 11.46
C TRP A 176 19.37 12.47 10.05
N LYS A 177 20.19 12.59 9.01
CA LYS A 177 19.72 12.45 7.63
C LYS A 177 19.19 11.04 7.36
N TYR A 178 19.87 10.01 7.87
CA TYR A 178 19.44 8.63 7.77
C TYR A 178 18.16 8.38 8.60
N ARG A 179 18.08 8.92 9.81
CA ARG A 179 16.82 8.88 10.61
C ARG A 179 15.64 9.48 9.86
N LEU A 180 15.83 10.66 9.28
CA LEU A 180 14.78 11.32 8.51
C LEU A 180 14.38 10.51 7.28
N ASN A 181 15.35 9.92 6.58
CA ASN A 181 15.07 9.03 5.45
C ASN A 181 14.26 7.80 5.87
N LEU A 182 14.52 7.21 7.05
CA LEU A 182 13.75 6.07 7.56
C LEU A 182 12.28 6.41 7.84
N LEU A 183 11.95 7.68 8.08
CA LEU A 183 10.58 8.14 8.33
C LEU A 183 9.83 8.56 7.07
N ILE A 184 10.57 8.97 6.04
CA ILE A 184 10.01 9.54 4.81
C ILE A 184 9.99 8.52 3.68
N LYS A 185 11.01 7.66 3.57
CA LYS A 185 11.14 6.71 2.46
C LYS A 185 10.56 5.36 2.81
N SER A 186 10.01 4.68 1.79
CA SER A 186 9.61 3.28 1.87
C SER A 186 10.73 2.44 2.50
N PRO A 187 10.43 1.44 3.35
CA PRO A 187 11.44 0.64 4.06
C PRO A 187 12.26 -0.34 3.16
N THR A 188 12.26 -0.13 1.84
CA THR A 188 12.91 -0.95 0.79
C THR A 188 14.44 -0.82 0.73
#